data_AF-A0A2E6SGC8-F1
#
_entry.id   AF-A0A2E6SGC8-F1
#
_cell.length_a   1.000
_cell.length_b   1.000
_cell.length_c   1.000
_cell.angle_alpha   90.00
_cell.angle_beta   90.00
_cell.angle_gamma   90.00
#
_symmetry.space_group_name_H-M   'P 1'
#
loop_
_entity.id
_entity.type
_entity.pdbx_description
1 polymer ?
#
loop_
_entity_poly.entity_id
_entity_poly.type
_entity_poly.pdbx_seq_one_letter_code
_entity_poly.pdbx_strand_id
1 'polypeptide(L)'
;MLFKIAIKNLLGARLRTILNVLVTAFSFFLILFMSAMYNGMLQHAKQVTMDTEIAGGAYWHPDYDPLDPMTFKDAHSSLPEEIQSLVNQNNAFPVLVSQASIYPAGRIMPAIMKGIPPGQSIVNMPTNALSKNNDISIPVLIGKGMASNTNLKVGDTFIIRWLDADRTYDADEGTVVHIMDTENFKLDIGHIWIPLDKARSMLAMENEATYVTFEKGVPLVHNLGGWIPRDINYLVQDMEAIIEADKPQAQVMYMILLALASMGIFNAQVLSIFRRGREIGTLMAIGMTRPRVVGLFTLEGGLNAILAAVATLIFFGPALWYFGVYGIPLPIDYTEMGLIIAKRLIPVYTIGLVLSTTILVSLVVLIVSYIPARRITRMQPTDALRGKAIA
;
A
#
# COMPACT_ATOMS: atom_id res chain seq x y z
N MET A 1 -13.20 -36.34 -26.32
CA MET A 1 -14.42 -37.02 -25.79
C MET A 1 -14.75 -36.59 -24.35
N LEU A 2 -13.82 -36.74 -23.38
CA LEU A 2 -14.04 -36.37 -21.97
C LEU A 2 -14.51 -34.92 -21.76
N PHE A 3 -13.90 -33.95 -22.46
CA PHE A 3 -14.28 -32.54 -22.39
C PHE A 3 -15.74 -32.27 -22.77
N LYS A 4 -16.24 -32.87 -23.87
CA LYS A 4 -17.64 -32.74 -24.29
C LYS A 4 -18.62 -33.32 -23.25
N ILE A 5 -18.24 -34.43 -22.61
CA ILE A 5 -19.04 -35.07 -21.57
C ILE A 5 -19.08 -34.18 -20.31
N ALA A 6 -17.94 -33.62 -19.90
CA ALA A 6 -17.86 -32.71 -18.75
C ALA A 6 -18.75 -31.47 -18.93
N ILE A 7 -18.75 -30.85 -20.12
CA ILE A 7 -19.64 -29.72 -20.42
C ILE A 7 -21.11 -30.11 -20.33
N LYS A 8 -21.50 -31.27 -20.90
CA LYS A 8 -22.88 -31.75 -20.85
C LYS A 8 -23.34 -32.01 -19.40
N ASN A 9 -22.45 -32.54 -18.57
CA ASN A 9 -22.72 -32.79 -17.15
C ASN A 9 -22.91 -31.50 -16.36
N LEU A 10 -22.10 -30.47 -16.63
CA LEU A 10 -22.23 -29.15 -16.01
C LEU A 10 -23.57 -28.49 -16.34
N LEU A 11 -24.00 -28.55 -17.60
CA LEU A 11 -25.27 -28.00 -18.07
C LEU A 11 -26.50 -28.77 -17.57
N GLY A 12 -26.36 -30.07 -17.28
CA GLY A 12 -27.43 -30.90 -16.73
C GLY A 12 -27.73 -30.62 -15.25
N ALA A 13 -26.75 -30.14 -14.47
CA ALA A 13 -26.86 -29.88 -13.04
C ALA A 13 -26.97 -28.37 -12.71
N ARG A 14 -27.82 -27.65 -13.47
CA ARG A 14 -27.86 -26.17 -13.53
C ARG A 14 -27.74 -25.45 -12.18
N LEU A 15 -28.63 -25.72 -11.22
CA LEU A 15 -28.66 -24.98 -9.95
C LEU A 15 -27.38 -25.16 -9.13
N ARG A 16 -26.84 -26.38 -9.08
CA ARG A 16 -25.62 -26.70 -8.32
C ARG A 16 -24.39 -26.07 -8.97
N THR A 17 -24.28 -26.20 -10.29
CA THR A 17 -23.18 -25.59 -11.05
C THR A 17 -23.18 -24.08 -10.84
N ILE A 18 -24.34 -23.43 -10.91
CA ILE A 18 -24.49 -21.99 -10.67
C ILE A 18 -24.03 -21.61 -9.25
N LEU A 19 -24.50 -22.32 -8.22
CA LEU A 19 -24.11 -22.03 -6.83
C LEU A 19 -22.59 -22.15 -6.63
N ASN A 20 -21.98 -23.23 -7.12
CA ASN A 20 -20.53 -23.42 -7.01
C ASN A 20 -19.75 -22.34 -7.76
N VAL A 21 -20.19 -22.02 -8.99
CA VAL A 21 -19.58 -20.98 -9.82
C VAL A 21 -19.68 -19.63 -9.14
N LEU A 22 -20.82 -19.27 -8.54
CA LEU A 22 -21.01 -18.01 -7.83
C LEU A 22 -20.17 -17.90 -6.56
N VAL A 23 -20.12 -18.95 -5.72
CA VAL A 23 -19.29 -18.95 -4.51
C VAL A 23 -17.81 -18.80 -4.89
N THR A 24 -17.36 -19.57 -5.89
CA THR A 24 -15.98 -19.48 -6.38
C THR A 24 -15.70 -18.10 -6.98
N ALA A 25 -16.64 -17.55 -7.76
CA ALA A 25 -16.52 -16.24 -8.38
C ALA A 25 -16.44 -15.10 -7.35
N PHE A 26 -17.18 -15.22 -6.25
CA PHE A 26 -17.11 -14.28 -5.13
C PHE A 26 -15.77 -14.34 -4.41
N SER A 27 -15.24 -15.54 -4.18
CA SER A 27 -13.89 -15.70 -3.62
C SER A 27 -12.80 -15.12 -4.55
N PHE A 28 -12.91 -15.36 -5.87
CA PHE A 28 -12.06 -14.72 -6.87
C PHE A 28 -12.11 -13.20 -6.78
N PHE A 29 -13.32 -12.64 -6.71
CA PHE A 29 -13.53 -11.21 -6.55
C PHE A 29 -12.84 -10.68 -5.29
N LEU A 30 -13.07 -11.28 -4.12
CA LEU A 30 -12.49 -10.81 -2.86
C LEU A 30 -10.95 -10.88 -2.88
N ILE A 31 -10.37 -11.96 -3.39
CA ILE A 31 -8.90 -12.09 -3.46
C ILE A 31 -8.31 -11.03 -4.40
N LEU A 32 -8.89 -10.86 -5.59
CA LEU A 32 -8.46 -9.84 -6.55
C LEU A 32 -8.60 -8.43 -5.98
N PHE A 33 -9.74 -8.14 -5.36
CA PHE A 33 -10.04 -6.86 -4.77
C PHE A 33 -9.05 -6.51 -3.66
N MET A 34 -8.84 -7.42 -2.70
CA MET A 34 -7.90 -7.20 -1.60
C MET A 34 -6.46 -7.05 -2.09
N SER A 35 -6.05 -7.80 -3.13
CA SER A 35 -4.72 -7.68 -3.72
C SER A 35 -4.50 -6.36 -4.45
N ALA A 36 -5.51 -5.91 -5.19
CA ALA A 36 -5.45 -4.64 -5.87
C ALA A 36 -5.47 -3.46 -4.88
N MET A 37 -6.23 -3.58 -3.80
CA MET A 37 -6.24 -2.60 -2.70
C MET A 37 -4.86 -2.46 -2.07
N TYR A 38 -4.21 -3.58 -1.78
CA TYR A 38 -2.88 -3.60 -1.20
C TYR A 38 -1.83 -2.95 -2.12
N ASN A 39 -1.82 -3.31 -3.41
CA ASN A 39 -0.94 -2.68 -4.39
C ASN A 39 -1.26 -1.18 -4.58
N GLY A 40 -2.53 -0.83 -4.53
CA GLY A 40 -3.00 0.56 -4.60
C GLY A 40 -2.49 1.40 -3.43
N MET A 41 -2.54 0.88 -2.20
CA MET A 41 -1.96 1.55 -1.02
C MET A 41 -0.47 1.81 -1.21
N LEU A 42 0.28 0.80 -1.67
CA LEU A 42 1.73 0.93 -1.87
C LEU A 42 2.07 1.99 -2.93
N GLN A 43 1.39 1.93 -4.07
CA GLN A 43 1.62 2.89 -5.15
C GLN A 43 1.22 4.31 -4.74
N HIS A 44 0.07 4.46 -4.06
CA HIS A 44 -0.41 5.76 -3.57
C HIS A 44 0.56 6.36 -2.56
N ALA A 45 0.99 5.58 -1.56
CA ALA A 45 1.94 6.05 -0.56
C ALA A 45 3.26 6.49 -1.20
N LYS A 46 3.80 5.70 -2.15
CA LYS A 46 5.01 6.05 -2.88
C LYS A 46 4.85 7.34 -3.68
N GLN A 47 3.72 7.48 -4.38
CA GLN A 47 3.43 8.68 -5.16
C GLN A 47 3.32 9.92 -4.27
N VAL A 48 2.58 9.82 -3.16
CA VAL A 48 2.41 10.91 -2.21
C VAL A 48 3.74 11.32 -1.58
N THR A 49 4.59 10.39 -1.16
CA THR A 49 5.92 10.71 -0.62
C THR A 49 6.83 11.34 -1.69
N MET A 50 6.80 10.85 -2.92
CA MET A 50 7.53 11.47 -4.03
C MET A 50 7.05 12.90 -4.30
N ASP A 51 5.74 13.14 -4.28
CA ASP A 51 5.20 14.44 -4.65
C ASP A 51 5.31 15.47 -3.50
N THR A 52 5.42 15.03 -2.24
CA THR A 52 5.42 15.93 -1.08
C THR A 52 6.76 16.09 -0.37
N GLU A 53 7.72 15.16 -0.53
CA GLU A 53 8.99 15.19 0.23
C GLU A 53 10.24 14.99 -0.65
N ILE A 54 10.20 14.01 -1.56
CA ILE A 54 11.40 13.50 -2.23
C ILE A 54 11.63 14.09 -3.63
N ALA A 55 10.58 14.39 -4.38
CA ALA A 55 10.63 14.77 -5.79
C ALA A 55 11.48 13.82 -6.66
N GLY A 56 12.68 14.24 -7.08
CA GLY A 56 13.63 13.48 -7.88
C GLY A 56 14.68 12.71 -7.08
N GLY A 57 14.83 13.02 -5.79
CA GLY A 57 15.86 12.49 -4.90
C GLY A 57 16.43 13.58 -3.99
N ALA A 58 17.43 13.23 -3.19
CA ALA A 58 18.08 14.17 -2.29
C ALA A 58 19.58 13.93 -2.16
N TYR A 59 20.34 14.99 -1.88
CA TYR A 59 21.71 14.91 -1.38
C TYR A 59 21.68 15.06 0.13
N TRP A 60 22.26 14.12 0.86
CA TRP A 60 22.29 14.14 2.31
C TRP A 60 23.68 14.47 2.83
N HIS A 61 23.73 15.19 3.95
CA HIS A 61 24.93 15.26 4.76
C HIS A 61 25.36 13.84 5.18
N PRO A 62 26.67 13.52 5.23
CA PRO A 62 27.16 12.19 5.63
C PRO A 62 26.64 11.69 6.97
N ASP A 63 26.54 12.60 7.93
CA ASP A 63 26.10 12.31 9.31
C ASP A 63 24.58 12.38 9.48
N TYR A 64 23.82 12.67 8.41
CA TYR A 64 22.36 12.76 8.51
C TYR A 64 21.72 11.37 8.57
N ASP A 65 21.17 11.04 9.72
CA ASP A 65 20.32 9.86 9.91
C ASP A 65 18.92 10.26 10.40
N PRO A 66 17.88 10.17 9.54
CA PRO A 66 16.50 10.48 9.92
C PRO A 66 15.96 9.66 11.10
N LEU A 67 16.54 8.49 11.39
CA LEU A 67 16.12 7.58 12.47
C LEU A 67 16.80 7.90 13.80
N ASP A 68 17.88 8.69 13.79
CA ASP A 68 18.58 9.15 15.00
C ASP A 68 18.56 10.69 15.10
N PRO A 69 17.53 11.27 15.75
CA PRO A 69 17.43 12.71 15.93
C PRO A 69 18.60 13.35 16.67
N MET A 70 19.40 12.58 17.40
CA MET A 70 20.58 13.11 18.08
C MET A 70 21.66 13.54 17.08
N THR A 71 21.66 12.99 15.86
CA THR A 71 22.62 13.34 14.81
C THR A 71 22.35 14.70 14.16
N PHE A 72 21.11 15.20 14.23
CA PHE A 72 20.69 16.41 13.49
C PHE A 72 21.51 17.65 13.82
N LYS A 73 21.97 17.77 15.07
CA LYS A 73 22.81 18.87 15.54
C LYS A 73 24.21 18.92 14.90
N ASP A 74 24.71 17.79 14.39
CA ASP A 74 26.02 17.67 13.75
C ASP A 74 25.88 17.45 12.23
N ALA A 75 24.67 17.13 11.75
CA ALA A 75 24.38 16.81 10.36
C ALA A 75 24.07 18.06 9.52
N HIS A 76 25.03 18.98 9.43
CA HIS A 76 24.90 20.19 8.64
C HIS A 76 26.26 20.66 8.09
N SER A 77 26.26 21.26 6.91
CA SER A 77 27.41 21.99 6.37
C SER A 77 27.00 22.93 5.25
N SER A 78 27.92 23.81 4.85
CA SER A 78 27.78 24.63 3.65
C SER A 78 27.68 23.75 2.40
N LEU A 79 26.82 24.15 1.47
CA LEU A 79 26.61 23.39 0.23
C LEU A 79 27.86 23.42 -0.69
N PRO A 80 28.25 22.29 -1.28
CA PRO A 80 29.23 22.26 -2.37
C PRO A 80 28.81 23.13 -3.56
N GLU A 81 29.77 23.69 -4.30
CA GLU A 81 29.49 24.64 -5.40
C GLU A 81 28.51 24.10 -6.45
N GLU A 82 28.64 22.83 -6.87
CA GLU A 82 27.75 22.24 -7.86
C GLU A 82 26.31 22.06 -7.32
N ILE A 83 26.15 21.70 -6.04
CA ILE A 83 24.84 21.60 -5.38
C ILE A 83 24.23 22.99 -5.20
N GLN A 84 25.03 23.96 -4.78
CA GLN A 84 24.61 25.37 -4.65
C GLN A 84 24.15 25.92 -6.01
N SER A 85 24.82 25.56 -7.11
CA SER A 85 24.41 25.94 -8.47
C SER A 85 23.02 25.40 -8.83
N LEU A 86 22.70 24.15 -8.47
CA LEU A 86 21.36 23.60 -8.67
C LEU A 86 20.29 24.37 -7.87
N VAL A 87 20.61 24.73 -6.63
CA VAL A 87 19.73 25.54 -5.79
C VAL A 87 19.48 26.91 -6.40
N ASN A 88 20.54 27.58 -6.87
CA ASN A 88 20.44 28.89 -7.52
C ASN A 88 19.64 28.86 -8.82
N GLN A 89 19.61 27.72 -9.51
CA GLN A 89 18.82 27.49 -10.73
C GLN A 89 17.37 27.09 -10.44
N ASN A 90 16.95 26.99 -9.17
CA ASN A 90 15.65 26.44 -8.73
C ASN A 90 15.40 24.97 -9.14
N ASN A 91 16.46 24.22 -9.46
CA ASN A 91 16.40 22.78 -9.74
C ASN A 91 16.54 21.93 -8.47
N ALA A 92 16.86 22.57 -7.34
CA ALA A 92 16.95 21.95 -6.03
C ALA A 92 16.60 22.96 -4.93
N PHE A 93 16.26 22.47 -3.73
CA PHE A 93 16.07 23.31 -2.55
C PHE A 93 16.70 22.67 -1.30
N PRO A 94 17.40 23.46 -0.47
CA PRO A 94 17.97 22.99 0.79
C PRO A 94 16.92 22.90 1.89
N VAL A 95 17.13 21.96 2.81
CA VAL A 95 16.38 21.83 4.06
C VAL A 95 17.36 21.70 5.21
N LEU A 96 17.09 22.44 6.29
CA LEU A 96 17.81 22.34 7.55
C LEU A 96 16.93 21.61 8.56
N VAL A 97 17.48 20.60 9.24
CA VAL A 97 16.71 19.77 10.19
C VAL A 97 17.31 19.95 11.58
N SER A 98 16.45 20.19 12.57
CA SER A 98 16.86 20.25 13.97
C SER A 98 15.78 19.66 14.89
N GLN A 99 16.20 19.22 16.07
CA GLN A 99 15.28 18.78 17.10
C GLN A 99 14.75 19.99 17.88
N ALA A 100 13.43 20.01 18.10
CA ALA A 100 12.77 21.03 18.90
C ALA A 100 11.79 20.40 19.90
N SER A 101 11.39 21.18 20.89
CA SER A 101 10.25 20.89 21.76
C SER A 101 9.25 22.01 21.64
N ILE A 102 7.99 21.68 21.42
CA ILE A 102 6.91 22.67 21.36
C ILE A 102 6.06 22.60 22.62
N TYR A 103 5.42 23.71 22.97
CA TYR A 103 4.59 23.83 24.17
C TYR A 103 3.16 24.30 23.85
N PRO A 104 2.38 23.58 23.03
CA PRO A 104 0.97 23.92 22.78
C PRO A 104 0.16 23.83 24.07
N ALA A 105 -0.47 24.93 24.46
CA ALA A 105 -1.22 25.06 25.71
C ALA A 105 -0.45 24.58 26.96
N GLY A 106 0.88 24.77 26.97
CA GLY A 106 1.75 24.39 28.10
C GLY A 106 2.13 22.91 28.18
N ARG A 107 1.69 22.07 27.24
CA ARG A 107 2.09 20.65 27.18
C ARG A 107 3.37 20.48 26.37
N ILE A 108 4.38 19.85 26.94
CA ILE A 108 5.64 19.57 26.23
C ILE A 108 5.41 18.46 25.21
N MET A 109 5.74 18.74 23.94
CA MET A 109 5.71 17.74 22.87
C MET A 109 7.01 17.81 22.07
N PRO A 110 7.72 16.70 21.85
CA PRO A 110 8.87 16.68 20.97
C PRO A 110 8.42 16.90 19.52
N ALA A 111 9.19 17.66 18.75
CA ALA A 111 8.95 17.89 17.33
C ALA A 111 10.28 17.98 16.58
N ILE A 112 10.25 17.66 15.29
CA ILE A 112 11.36 17.91 14.37
C ILE A 112 11.06 19.21 13.63
N MET A 113 11.92 20.20 13.83
CA MET A 113 11.85 21.48 13.15
C MET A 113 12.60 21.40 11.83
N LYS A 114 11.93 21.74 10.74
CA LYS A 114 12.52 21.77 9.39
C LYS A 114 12.45 23.19 8.82
N GLY A 115 13.61 23.73 8.45
CA GLY A 115 13.72 24.99 7.71
C GLY A 115 13.61 24.72 6.22
N ILE A 116 12.65 25.35 5.54
CA ILE A 116 12.40 25.17 4.09
C ILE A 116 12.29 26.53 3.38
N PRO A 117 12.83 26.70 2.16
CA PRO A 117 12.69 27.93 1.40
C PRO A 117 11.21 28.25 1.10
N PRO A 118 10.72 29.43 1.51
CA PRO A 118 9.39 29.88 1.10
C PRO A 118 9.32 29.99 -0.42
N GLY A 119 8.32 29.36 -1.03
CA GLY A 119 8.09 29.44 -2.49
C GLY A 119 8.87 28.47 -3.36
N GLN A 120 9.55 27.48 -2.77
CA GLN A 120 9.97 26.29 -3.53
C GLN A 120 8.74 25.66 -4.24
N SER A 121 8.94 25.14 -5.45
CA SER A 121 7.87 24.54 -6.28
C SER A 121 8.15 23.09 -6.68
N ILE A 122 9.23 22.50 -6.16
CA ILE A 122 9.70 21.15 -6.52
C ILE A 122 8.85 20.08 -5.82
N VAL A 123 8.51 20.30 -4.55
CA VAL A 123 7.55 19.45 -3.81
C VAL A 123 6.23 20.18 -3.62
N ASN A 124 5.13 19.43 -3.65
CA ASN A 124 3.78 19.91 -3.48
C ASN A 124 3.46 20.20 -2.00
N MET A 125 4.09 21.26 -1.48
CA MET A 125 3.86 21.79 -0.14
C MET A 125 3.49 23.28 -0.23
N PRO A 126 2.56 23.79 0.61
CA PRO A 126 2.14 25.18 0.59
C PRO A 126 3.17 26.12 1.27
N THR A 127 4.46 26.02 0.93
CA THR A 127 5.56 26.78 1.55
C THR A 127 5.45 28.29 1.33
N ASN A 128 4.73 28.72 0.28
CA ASN A 128 4.38 30.13 0.05
C ASN A 128 3.60 30.76 1.21
N ALA A 129 2.94 29.98 2.07
CA ALA A 129 2.29 30.51 3.25
C ALA A 129 3.29 31.08 4.27
N LEU A 130 4.54 30.61 4.27
CA LEU A 130 5.57 31.01 5.22
C LEU A 130 6.12 32.43 4.98
N SER A 131 5.90 33.01 3.80
CA SER A 131 6.38 34.36 3.43
C SER A 131 5.28 35.43 3.41
N LYS A 132 4.03 35.08 3.75
CA LYS A 132 2.89 36.01 3.63
C LYS A 132 2.83 37.09 4.71
N ASN A 133 3.47 36.88 5.87
CA ASN A 133 3.31 37.76 7.02
C ASN A 133 4.65 38.01 7.70
N ASN A 134 5.26 39.17 7.41
CA ASN A 134 6.58 39.55 7.91
C ASN A 134 6.57 39.99 9.39
N ASP A 135 5.39 40.25 9.97
CA ASP A 135 5.25 40.73 11.35
C ASP A 135 5.28 39.57 12.38
N ILE A 136 5.29 38.32 11.92
CA ILE A 136 5.34 37.13 12.77
C ILE A 136 6.80 36.76 13.05
N SER A 137 7.18 36.56 14.33
CA SER A 137 8.55 36.17 14.68
C SER A 137 8.97 34.86 14.01
N ILE A 138 8.18 33.80 14.22
CA ILE A 138 8.39 32.49 13.61
C ILE A 138 7.07 32.02 12.96
N PRO A 139 6.89 32.20 11.64
CA PRO A 139 5.75 31.64 10.95
C PRO A 139 5.91 30.13 10.80
N VAL A 140 4.92 29.36 11.26
CA VAL A 140 4.96 27.89 11.28
C VAL A 140 3.89 27.29 10.38
N LEU A 141 4.31 26.37 9.53
CA LEU A 141 3.45 25.46 8.78
C LEU A 141 3.43 24.09 9.49
N ILE A 142 2.23 23.57 9.75
CA ILE A 142 2.03 22.26 10.40
C ILE A 142 1.09 21.38 9.56
N GLY A 143 1.22 20.07 9.68
CA GLY A 143 0.28 19.12 9.09
C GLY A 143 -1.07 19.05 9.82
N LYS A 144 -2.08 18.50 9.16
CA LYS A 144 -3.41 18.33 9.74
C LYS A 144 -3.39 17.34 10.90
N GLY A 145 -2.59 16.27 10.84
CA GLY A 145 -2.37 15.36 11.97
C GLY A 145 -1.80 16.08 13.21
N MET A 146 -0.78 16.93 13.01
CA MET A 146 -0.18 17.74 14.06
C MET A 146 -1.19 18.74 14.66
N ALA A 147 -1.98 19.41 13.82
CA ALA A 147 -3.02 20.32 14.27
C ALA A 147 -4.09 19.61 15.13
N SER A 148 -4.52 18.41 14.73
CA SER A 148 -5.48 17.59 15.50
C SER A 148 -4.90 17.20 16.87
N ASN A 149 -3.66 16.70 16.91
CA ASN A 149 -3.02 16.25 18.15
C ASN A 149 -2.73 17.40 19.14
N THR A 150 -2.36 18.55 18.62
CA THR A 150 -2.03 19.74 19.42
C THR A 150 -3.25 20.61 19.73
N ASN A 151 -4.35 20.42 18.99
CA ASN A 151 -5.54 21.26 18.96
C ASN A 151 -5.26 22.72 18.55
N LEU A 152 -4.20 22.94 17.74
CA LEU A 152 -3.82 24.25 17.20
C LEU A 152 -4.60 24.56 15.92
N LYS A 153 -4.97 25.83 15.75
CA LYS A 153 -5.62 26.39 14.56
C LYS A 153 -4.73 27.44 13.91
N VAL A 154 -5.05 27.80 12.67
CA VAL A 154 -4.39 28.91 11.98
C VAL A 154 -4.60 30.20 12.78
N GLY A 155 -3.51 30.89 13.10
CA GLY A 155 -3.47 32.09 13.94
C GLY A 155 -3.10 31.83 15.41
N ASP A 156 -3.13 30.57 15.87
CA ASP A 156 -2.73 30.25 17.24
C ASP A 156 -1.22 30.34 17.40
N THR A 157 -0.77 30.70 18.61
CA THR A 157 0.63 30.78 18.98
C THR A 157 1.03 29.72 20.00
N PHE A 158 2.31 29.35 19.99
CA PHE A 158 2.89 28.39 20.93
C PHE A 158 4.40 28.61 21.04
N ILE A 159 4.99 28.19 22.17
CA ILE A 159 6.43 28.30 22.38
C ILE A 159 7.15 27.14 21.66
N ILE A 160 8.21 27.48 20.95
CA ILE A 160 9.18 26.55 20.37
C ILE A 160 10.47 26.70 21.15
N ARG A 161 11.04 25.59 21.62
CA ARG A 161 12.34 25.53 22.25
C ARG A 161 13.27 24.67 21.41
N TRP A 162 14.47 25.17 21.12
CA TRP A 162 15.48 24.47 20.34
C TRP A 162 16.84 24.53 21.03
N LEU A 163 17.80 23.81 20.46
CA LEU A 163 19.20 23.86 20.82
C LEU A 163 19.96 24.40 19.60
N ASP A 164 20.70 25.48 19.75
CA ASP A 164 21.54 26.03 18.68
C ASP A 164 22.88 25.27 18.53
N ALA A 165 23.67 25.62 17.51
CA ALA A 165 24.98 25.03 17.27
C ALA A 165 25.98 25.27 18.42
N ASP A 166 25.81 26.36 19.18
CA ASP A 166 26.62 26.72 20.35
C ASP A 166 26.21 25.97 21.63
N ARG A 167 25.24 25.05 21.53
CA ARG A 167 24.69 24.24 22.63
C ARG A 167 23.96 25.06 23.69
N THR A 168 23.40 26.19 23.28
CA THR A 168 22.53 27.01 24.10
C THR A 168 21.07 26.70 23.80
N TYR A 169 20.27 26.55 24.86
CA TYR A 169 18.83 26.41 24.71
C TYR A 169 18.21 27.78 24.57
N ASP A 170 17.46 27.97 23.49
CA ASP A 170 16.69 29.18 23.25
C ASP A 170 15.22 28.82 23.02
N ALA A 171 14.33 29.79 23.22
CA ALA A 171 12.90 29.64 23.06
C ALA A 171 12.24 30.93 22.60
N ASP A 172 11.32 30.79 21.65
CA ASP A 172 10.59 31.91 21.06
C ASP A 172 9.18 31.46 20.63
N GLU A 173 8.31 32.42 20.35
CA GLU A 173 6.91 32.21 20.01
C GLU A 173 6.75 31.96 18.49
N GLY A 174 6.21 30.78 18.16
CA GLY A 174 5.78 30.41 16.82
C GLY A 174 4.28 30.64 16.62
N THR A 175 3.89 31.10 15.44
CA THR A 175 2.49 31.27 15.04
C THR A 175 2.14 30.35 13.89
N VAL A 176 1.03 29.62 13.99
CA VAL A 176 0.55 28.75 12.90
C VAL A 176 0.00 29.62 11.77
N VAL A 177 0.72 29.70 10.64
CA VAL A 177 0.27 30.48 9.47
C VAL A 177 -0.60 29.66 8.52
N HIS A 178 -0.42 28.33 8.50
CA HIS A 178 -1.18 27.44 7.65
C HIS A 178 -1.15 26.00 8.18
N ILE A 179 -2.21 25.26 7.89
CA ILE A 179 -2.31 23.82 8.18
C ILE A 179 -2.37 23.11 6.84
N MET A 180 -1.33 22.34 6.51
CA MET A 180 -1.27 21.58 5.26
C MET A 180 -2.09 20.28 5.37
N ASP A 181 -2.70 19.92 4.25
CA ASP A 181 -3.35 18.63 4.05
C ASP A 181 -2.47 17.83 3.09
N THR A 182 -1.37 17.32 3.64
CA THR A 182 -0.48 16.42 2.93
C THR A 182 -0.88 15.00 3.28
N GLU A 183 -1.29 14.18 2.31
CA GLU A 183 -1.62 12.76 2.55
C GLU A 183 -0.38 11.91 2.94
N ASN A 184 0.70 12.56 3.38
CA ASN A 184 1.97 11.99 3.80
C ASN A 184 2.10 12.07 5.32
N PHE A 185 1.87 10.95 6.00
CA PHE A 185 1.96 10.85 7.46
C PHE A 185 3.32 11.30 8.02
N LYS A 186 4.41 11.16 7.25
CA LYS A 186 5.76 11.61 7.65
C LYS A 186 5.87 13.13 7.76
N LEU A 187 5.06 13.89 7.03
CA LEU A 187 5.06 15.36 7.11
C LEU A 187 4.01 15.86 8.09
N ASP A 188 3.02 15.01 8.41
CA ASP A 188 1.79 15.40 9.05
C ASP A 188 1.86 15.44 10.58
N ILE A 189 2.63 14.55 11.22
CA ILE A 189 2.71 14.41 12.68
C ILE A 189 4.15 14.60 13.16
N GLY A 190 4.35 15.37 14.23
CA GLY A 190 5.67 15.50 14.86
C GLY A 190 6.66 16.40 14.12
N HIS A 191 6.22 17.05 13.05
CA HIS A 191 7.03 17.99 12.26
C HIS A 191 6.44 19.39 12.29
N ILE A 192 7.31 20.38 12.38
CA ILE A 192 6.98 21.80 12.18
C ILE A 192 7.90 22.37 11.10
N TRP A 193 7.34 23.21 10.23
CA TRP A 193 8.06 23.79 9.09
C TRP A 193 8.13 25.30 9.23
N ILE A 194 9.33 25.87 9.12
CA ILE A 194 9.59 27.30 9.24
C ILE A 194 10.41 27.79 8.04
N PRO A 195 10.49 29.10 7.76
CA PRO A 195 11.37 29.63 6.73
C PRO A 195 12.83 29.19 6.95
N LEU A 196 13.50 28.75 5.90
CA LEU A 196 14.90 28.30 5.99
C LEU A 196 15.82 29.35 6.60
N ASP A 197 15.72 30.61 6.16
CA ASP A 197 16.59 31.68 6.66
C ASP A 197 16.35 31.95 8.16
N LYS A 198 15.09 31.83 8.61
CA LYS A 198 14.75 31.92 10.03
C LYS A 198 15.37 30.75 10.81
N ALA A 199 15.25 29.52 10.31
CA ALA A 199 15.87 28.35 10.92
C ALA A 199 17.40 28.49 11.04
N ARG A 200 18.07 28.96 9.99
CA ARG A 200 19.52 29.22 9.98
C ARG A 200 19.92 30.25 11.02
N SER A 201 19.18 31.35 11.12
CA SER A 201 19.44 32.38 12.13
C SER A 201 19.22 31.88 13.56
N MET A 202 18.17 31.08 13.80
CA MET A 202 17.85 30.52 15.12
C MET A 202 18.90 29.50 15.58
N LEU A 203 19.46 28.74 14.65
CA LEU A 203 20.40 27.66 14.95
C LEU A 203 21.88 28.09 14.86
N ALA A 204 22.15 29.35 14.48
CA ALA A 204 23.49 29.85 14.16
C ALA A 204 24.20 29.07 13.03
N MET A 205 23.44 28.62 12.03
CA MET A 205 23.89 27.77 10.91
C MET A 205 23.76 28.52 9.57
N GLU A 206 24.43 29.65 9.44
CA GLU A 206 24.33 30.50 8.24
C GLU A 206 24.87 29.79 6.99
N ASN A 207 24.11 29.83 5.89
CA ASN A 207 24.43 29.17 4.61
C ASN A 207 24.56 27.64 4.66
N GLU A 208 24.15 27.00 5.75
CA GLU A 208 24.23 25.55 5.90
C GLU A 208 22.89 24.86 5.61
N ALA A 209 22.95 23.56 5.36
CA ALA A 209 21.78 22.70 5.20
C ALA A 209 22.11 21.27 5.65
N THR A 210 21.06 20.50 5.94
CA THR A 210 21.17 19.09 6.32
C THR A 210 20.99 18.18 5.11
N TYR A 211 20.04 18.50 4.25
CA TYR A 211 19.85 17.82 2.97
C TYR A 211 19.36 18.78 1.89
N VAL A 212 19.51 18.38 0.63
CA VAL A 212 19.04 19.14 -0.54
C VAL A 212 18.19 18.23 -1.41
N THR A 213 16.92 18.56 -1.59
CA THR A 213 16.00 17.84 -2.48
C THR A 213 16.08 18.42 -3.88
N PHE A 214 16.13 17.57 -4.92
CA PHE A 214 16.24 18.01 -6.32
C PHE A 214 15.04 17.56 -7.18
N GLU A 215 14.81 18.28 -8.26
CA GLU A 215 13.70 18.03 -9.19
C GLU A 215 13.87 16.72 -9.97
N LYS A 216 12.76 16.10 -10.38
CA LYS A 216 12.75 14.90 -11.21
C LYS A 216 13.46 15.17 -12.55
N GLY A 217 14.43 14.32 -12.89
CA GLY A 217 15.15 14.39 -14.18
C GLY A 217 16.42 15.23 -14.18
N VAL A 218 16.82 15.80 -13.04
CA VAL A 218 18.11 16.50 -12.89
C VAL A 218 19.25 15.46 -12.86
N PRO A 219 20.32 15.62 -13.67
CA PRO A 219 21.47 14.73 -13.64
C PRO A 219 22.21 14.84 -12.30
N LEU A 220 22.75 13.70 -11.82
CA LEU A 220 23.52 13.68 -10.59
C LEU A 220 24.81 14.50 -10.74
N VAL A 221 25.08 15.26 -9.69
CA VAL A 221 26.28 16.08 -9.52
C VAL A 221 27.50 15.18 -9.26
N HIS A 222 28.66 15.55 -9.80
CA HIS A 222 29.87 14.72 -9.68
C HIS A 222 30.70 15.12 -8.46
N ASN A 223 30.83 16.42 -8.19
CA ASN A 223 31.55 16.92 -7.03
C ASN A 223 30.60 17.19 -5.86
N LEU A 224 30.45 16.19 -4.99
CA LEU A 224 29.50 16.24 -3.88
C LEU A 224 30.13 16.76 -2.57
N GLY A 225 31.43 17.07 -2.53
CA GLY A 225 32.08 17.58 -1.31
C GLY A 225 31.89 16.68 -0.07
N GLY A 226 31.68 15.37 -0.27
CA GLY A 226 31.37 14.40 0.79
C GLY A 226 29.88 14.05 0.93
N TRP A 227 28.96 14.87 0.41
CA TRP A 227 27.52 14.61 0.46
C TRP A 227 27.15 13.34 -0.32
N ILE A 228 26.10 12.66 0.14
CA ILE A 228 25.73 11.35 -0.38
C ILE A 228 24.45 11.50 -1.22
N PRO A 229 24.45 11.09 -2.50
CA PRO A 229 23.26 11.11 -3.32
C PRO A 229 22.33 9.97 -2.92
N ARG A 230 21.07 10.28 -2.64
CA ARG A 230 19.99 9.34 -2.35
C ARG A 230 18.97 9.41 -3.46
N ASP A 231 18.77 8.28 -4.12
CA ASP A 231 17.74 8.14 -5.14
C ASP A 231 16.37 7.93 -4.49
N ILE A 232 15.33 7.96 -5.32
CA ILE A 232 13.96 7.74 -4.87
C ILE A 232 13.82 6.38 -4.18
N ASN A 233 14.48 5.34 -4.70
CA ASN A 233 14.36 3.98 -4.16
C ASN A 233 14.87 3.89 -2.72
N TYR A 234 16.03 4.49 -2.44
CA TYR A 234 16.56 4.57 -1.08
C TYR A 234 15.63 5.36 -0.16
N LEU A 235 15.11 6.50 -0.62
CA LEU A 235 14.30 7.39 0.23
C LEU A 235 12.91 6.82 0.57
N VAL A 236 12.39 5.89 -0.24
CA VAL A 236 11.13 5.18 0.04
C VAL A 236 11.35 3.79 0.64
N GLN A 237 12.59 3.33 0.83
CA GLN A 237 12.90 1.96 1.24
C GLN A 237 12.25 1.56 2.57
N ASP A 238 12.23 2.47 3.56
CA ASP A 238 11.67 2.17 4.88
C ASP A 238 10.16 1.97 4.80
N MET A 239 9.51 2.76 3.95
CA MET A 239 8.08 2.63 3.70
C MET A 239 7.79 1.34 2.93
N GLU A 240 8.60 1.01 1.91
CA GLU A 240 8.50 -0.27 1.19
C GLU A 240 8.72 -1.45 2.13
N ALA A 241 9.64 -1.34 3.10
CA ALA A 241 9.90 -2.37 4.10
C ALA A 241 8.75 -2.54 5.10
N ILE A 242 8.14 -1.45 5.57
CA ILE A 242 6.94 -1.49 6.43
C ILE A 242 5.79 -2.17 5.67
N ILE A 243 5.56 -1.76 4.42
CA ILE A 243 4.51 -2.37 3.62
C ILE A 243 4.85 -3.85 3.40
N GLU A 244 6.09 -4.20 3.06
CA GLU A 244 6.53 -5.59 2.92
C GLU A 244 6.32 -6.43 4.19
N ALA A 245 6.54 -5.84 5.37
CA ALA A 245 6.27 -6.48 6.66
C ALA A 245 4.76 -6.75 6.89
N ASP A 246 3.87 -6.01 6.24
CA ASP A 246 2.41 -6.25 6.26
C ASP A 246 1.95 -7.32 5.24
N LYS A 247 2.79 -7.71 4.26
CA LYS A 247 2.44 -8.76 3.27
C LYS A 247 1.98 -10.08 3.91
N PRO A 248 2.62 -10.61 4.98
CA PRO A 248 2.19 -11.84 5.61
C PRO A 248 0.74 -11.77 6.14
N GLN A 249 0.30 -10.62 6.66
CA GLN A 249 -1.07 -10.44 7.13
C GLN A 249 -2.08 -10.55 5.97
N ALA A 250 -1.78 -9.92 4.84
CA ALA A 250 -2.59 -10.05 3.62
C ALA A 250 -2.61 -11.51 3.11
N GLN A 251 -1.48 -12.19 3.15
CA GLN A 251 -1.37 -13.61 2.76
C GLN A 251 -2.22 -14.53 3.65
N VAL A 252 -2.27 -14.29 4.97
CA VAL A 252 -3.15 -15.04 5.87
C VAL A 252 -4.61 -14.88 5.48
N MET A 253 -5.05 -13.65 5.20
CA MET A 253 -6.41 -13.39 4.71
C MET A 253 -6.68 -14.15 3.40
N TYR A 254 -5.73 -14.18 2.47
CA TYR A 254 -5.87 -14.93 1.22
C TYR A 254 -5.99 -16.43 1.46
N MET A 255 -5.20 -17.00 2.37
CA MET A 255 -5.30 -18.41 2.72
C MET A 255 -6.67 -18.75 3.31
N ILE A 256 -7.24 -17.87 4.15
CA ILE A 256 -8.59 -18.06 4.71
C ILE A 256 -9.64 -18.04 3.59
N LEU A 257 -9.59 -17.04 2.70
CA LEU A 257 -10.54 -16.94 1.58
C LEU A 257 -10.44 -18.15 0.63
N LEU A 258 -9.21 -18.59 0.33
CA LEU A 258 -8.96 -19.79 -0.48
C LEU A 258 -9.48 -21.05 0.21
N ALA A 259 -9.28 -21.18 1.54
CA ALA A 259 -9.78 -22.33 2.29
C ALA A 259 -11.32 -22.40 2.28
N LEU A 260 -11.99 -21.25 2.47
CA LEU A 260 -13.46 -21.16 2.41
C LEU A 260 -13.98 -21.54 1.01
N ALA A 261 -13.37 -21.00 -0.05
CA ALA A 261 -13.70 -21.35 -1.43
C ALA A 261 -13.50 -22.85 -1.69
N SER A 262 -12.35 -23.37 -1.24
CA SER A 262 -11.97 -24.78 -1.38
C SER A 262 -12.94 -25.70 -0.67
N MET A 263 -13.39 -25.35 0.53
CA MET A 263 -14.35 -26.15 1.29
C MET A 263 -15.69 -26.26 0.56
N GLY A 264 -16.18 -25.16 -0.03
CA GLY A 264 -17.40 -25.15 -0.83
C GLY A 264 -17.30 -26.08 -2.05
N ILE A 265 -16.20 -25.97 -2.80
CA ILE A 265 -15.95 -26.80 -3.99
C ILE A 265 -15.78 -28.27 -3.60
N PHE A 266 -15.02 -28.55 -2.54
CA PHE A 266 -14.80 -29.89 -2.02
C PHE A 266 -16.13 -30.58 -1.68
N ASN A 267 -16.96 -29.92 -0.89
CA ASN A 267 -18.27 -30.45 -0.47
C ASN A 267 -19.17 -30.73 -1.68
N ALA A 268 -19.20 -29.82 -2.65
CA ALA A 268 -20.00 -30.01 -3.83
C ALA A 268 -19.47 -31.15 -4.72
N GLN A 269 -18.15 -31.32 -4.81
CA GLN A 269 -17.52 -32.38 -5.58
C GLN A 269 -17.76 -33.75 -4.94
N VAL A 270 -17.62 -33.87 -3.62
CA VAL A 270 -17.94 -35.09 -2.86
C VAL A 270 -19.41 -35.49 -3.09
N LEU A 271 -20.33 -34.54 -2.93
CA LEU A 271 -21.75 -34.80 -3.12
C LEU A 271 -22.08 -35.19 -4.57
N SER A 272 -21.39 -34.59 -5.56
CA SER A 272 -21.55 -34.93 -6.97
C SER A 272 -21.16 -36.37 -7.25
N ILE A 273 -20.01 -36.81 -6.73
CA ILE A 273 -19.54 -38.19 -6.87
C ILE A 273 -20.51 -39.16 -6.19
N PHE A 274 -20.96 -38.84 -4.98
CA PHE A 274 -21.90 -39.69 -4.22
C PHE A 274 -23.22 -39.89 -4.97
N ARG A 275 -23.85 -38.80 -5.45
CA ARG A 275 -25.13 -38.87 -6.17
C ARG A 275 -25.02 -39.55 -7.54
N ARG A 276 -23.83 -39.52 -8.16
CA ARG A 276 -23.57 -40.06 -9.50
C ARG A 276 -22.89 -41.44 -9.46
N GLY A 277 -22.93 -42.14 -8.32
CA GLY A 277 -22.31 -43.46 -8.16
C GLY A 277 -22.76 -44.48 -9.21
N ARG A 278 -24.07 -44.52 -9.52
CA ARG A 278 -24.59 -45.42 -10.58
C ARG A 278 -24.03 -45.08 -11.97
N GLU A 279 -23.98 -43.80 -12.33
CA GLU A 279 -23.39 -43.34 -13.60
C GLU A 279 -21.91 -43.72 -13.71
N ILE A 280 -21.15 -43.52 -12.63
CA ILE A 280 -19.73 -43.90 -12.51
C ILE A 280 -19.57 -45.42 -12.71
N GLY A 281 -20.43 -46.22 -12.07
CA GLY A 281 -20.45 -47.68 -12.23
C GLY A 281 -20.74 -48.11 -13.66
N THR A 282 -21.71 -47.48 -14.33
CA THR A 282 -22.03 -47.74 -15.74
C THR A 282 -20.85 -47.38 -16.66
N LEU A 283 -20.21 -46.22 -16.46
CA LEU A 283 -19.04 -45.81 -17.24
C LEU A 283 -17.89 -46.81 -17.13
N MET A 284 -17.64 -47.36 -15.93
CA MET A 284 -16.64 -48.41 -15.74
C MET A 284 -17.06 -49.74 -16.37
N ALA A 285 -18.33 -50.10 -16.30
CA ALA A 285 -18.85 -51.34 -16.88
C ALA A 285 -18.79 -51.36 -18.41
N ILE A 286 -18.95 -50.20 -19.07
CA ILE A 286 -18.79 -50.05 -20.53
C ILE A 286 -17.32 -49.87 -20.97
N GLY A 287 -16.35 -50.05 -20.06
CA GLY A 287 -14.92 -50.09 -20.38
C GLY A 287 -14.12 -48.81 -20.12
N MET A 288 -14.68 -47.78 -19.46
CA MET A 288 -13.88 -46.61 -19.07
C MET A 288 -12.93 -46.95 -17.91
N THR A 289 -11.62 -46.79 -18.13
CA THR A 289 -10.60 -47.01 -17.09
C THR A 289 -10.76 -46.03 -15.93
N ARG A 290 -10.49 -46.47 -14.69
CA ARG A 290 -10.59 -45.63 -13.47
C ARG A 290 -9.91 -44.25 -13.58
N PRO A 291 -8.68 -44.12 -14.12
CA PRO A 291 -8.04 -42.80 -14.28
C PRO A 291 -8.79 -41.86 -15.23
N ARG A 292 -9.44 -42.38 -16.28
CA ARG A 292 -10.28 -41.58 -17.19
C ARG A 292 -11.54 -41.06 -16.49
N VAL A 293 -12.12 -41.84 -15.59
CA VAL A 293 -13.26 -41.39 -14.78
C VAL A 293 -12.81 -40.30 -13.81
N VAL A 294 -11.69 -40.48 -13.09
CA VAL A 294 -11.12 -39.43 -12.24
C VAL A 294 -10.87 -38.15 -13.03
N GLY A 295 -10.21 -38.26 -14.18
CA GLY A 295 -9.94 -37.13 -15.07
C GLY A 295 -11.21 -36.42 -15.56
N LEU A 296 -12.31 -37.14 -15.78
CA LEU A 296 -13.60 -36.54 -16.14
C LEU A 296 -14.10 -35.60 -15.03
N PHE A 297 -14.12 -36.08 -13.78
CA PHE A 297 -14.60 -35.29 -12.64
C PHE A 297 -13.64 -34.16 -12.25
N THR A 298 -12.33 -34.35 -12.43
CA THR A 298 -11.34 -33.27 -12.25
C THR A 298 -11.48 -32.21 -13.33
N LEU A 299 -11.74 -32.59 -14.58
CA LEU A 299 -12.03 -31.66 -15.68
C LEU A 299 -13.34 -30.88 -15.45
N GLU A 300 -14.37 -31.49 -14.88
CA GLU A 300 -15.58 -30.76 -14.45
C GLU A 300 -15.24 -29.67 -13.43
N GLY A 301 -14.37 -29.96 -12.46
CA GLY A 301 -13.86 -28.98 -11.49
C GLY A 301 -13.05 -27.84 -12.14
N GLY A 302 -12.15 -28.17 -13.07
CA GLY A 302 -11.39 -27.17 -13.81
C GLY A 302 -12.27 -26.26 -14.68
N LEU A 303 -13.29 -26.84 -15.33
CA LEU A 303 -14.29 -26.06 -16.08
C LEU A 303 -15.10 -25.14 -15.17
N ASN A 304 -15.44 -25.57 -13.95
CA ASN A 304 -16.06 -24.69 -12.96
C ASN A 304 -15.17 -23.49 -12.60
N ALA A 305 -13.84 -23.68 -12.50
CA ALA A 305 -12.92 -22.57 -12.26
C ALA A 305 -12.95 -21.53 -13.40
N ILE A 306 -12.96 -22.00 -14.66
CA ILE A 306 -13.06 -21.12 -15.83
C ILE A 306 -14.41 -20.37 -15.82
N LEU A 307 -15.51 -21.08 -15.57
CA LEU A 307 -16.83 -20.47 -15.46
C LEU A 307 -16.90 -19.46 -14.32
N ALA A 308 -16.24 -19.74 -13.18
CA ALA A 308 -16.14 -18.82 -12.06
C ALA A 308 -15.37 -17.56 -12.42
N ALA A 309 -14.22 -17.67 -13.11
CA ALA A 309 -13.47 -16.50 -13.57
C ALA A 309 -14.30 -15.62 -14.54
N VAL A 310 -15.04 -16.24 -15.47
CA VAL A 310 -15.95 -15.51 -16.37
C VAL A 310 -17.10 -14.88 -15.58
N ALA A 311 -17.69 -15.59 -14.62
CA ALA A 311 -18.73 -15.05 -13.76
C ALA A 311 -18.20 -13.89 -12.90
N THR A 312 -16.95 -13.95 -12.42
CA THR A 312 -16.31 -12.84 -11.70
C THR A 312 -16.23 -11.61 -12.58
N LEU A 313 -15.78 -11.77 -13.83
CA LEU A 313 -15.69 -10.66 -14.77
C LEU A 313 -17.07 -10.04 -15.06
N ILE A 314 -18.12 -10.85 -15.22
CA ILE A 314 -19.46 -10.37 -15.55
C ILE A 314 -20.14 -9.71 -14.35
N PHE A 315 -20.17 -10.39 -13.20
CA PHE A 315 -20.94 -9.94 -12.04
C PHE A 315 -20.18 -8.95 -11.16
N PHE A 316 -18.87 -9.15 -11.00
CA PHE A 316 -18.03 -8.34 -10.13
C PHE A 316 -17.09 -7.40 -10.88
N GLY A 317 -16.86 -7.60 -12.18
CA GLY A 317 -16.08 -6.68 -13.01
C GLY A 317 -16.57 -5.23 -12.97
N PRO A 318 -17.89 -4.95 -13.05
CA PRO A 318 -18.40 -3.58 -12.88
C PRO A 318 -18.05 -2.96 -11.53
N ALA A 319 -18.07 -3.75 -10.45
CA ALA A 319 -17.69 -3.28 -9.11
C ALA A 319 -16.19 -3.01 -9.03
N LEU A 320 -15.34 -3.91 -9.54
CA LEU A 320 -13.89 -3.71 -9.61
C LEU A 320 -13.54 -2.47 -10.44
N TRP A 321 -14.23 -2.24 -11.56
CA TRP A 321 -14.07 -1.05 -12.38
C TRP A 321 -14.51 0.22 -11.64
N TYR A 322 -15.69 0.20 -11.00
CA TYR A 322 -16.18 1.32 -10.21
C TYR A 322 -15.19 1.72 -9.11
N PHE A 323 -14.69 0.76 -8.34
CA PHE A 323 -13.70 1.05 -7.29
C PHE A 323 -12.34 1.46 -7.85
N GLY A 324 -11.93 0.93 -9.00
CA GLY A 324 -10.69 1.35 -9.67
C GLY A 324 -10.74 2.79 -10.19
N VAL A 325 -11.91 3.32 -10.55
CA VAL A 325 -12.07 4.69 -11.05
C VAL A 325 -12.37 5.68 -9.93
N TYR A 326 -13.32 5.36 -9.06
CA TYR A 326 -13.82 6.31 -8.04
C TYR A 326 -13.07 6.21 -6.71
N GLY A 327 -12.33 5.12 -6.51
CA GLY A 327 -11.73 4.77 -5.22
C GLY A 327 -12.78 4.35 -4.20
N ILE A 328 -12.30 3.83 -3.08
CA ILE A 328 -13.12 3.53 -1.91
C ILE A 328 -12.96 4.68 -0.93
N PRO A 329 -14.04 5.39 -0.58
CA PRO A 329 -13.97 6.34 0.52
C PRO A 329 -13.69 5.53 1.79
N LEU A 330 -12.61 5.83 2.49
CA LEU A 330 -12.36 5.26 3.82
C LEU A 330 -13.24 6.05 4.80
N PRO A 331 -14.33 5.47 5.34
CA PRO A 331 -15.29 6.20 6.18
C PRO A 331 -14.77 6.42 7.61
N ILE A 332 -13.54 6.00 7.91
CA ILE A 332 -12.97 6.12 9.25
C ILE A 332 -12.08 7.36 9.25
N ASP A 333 -12.63 8.45 9.78
CA ASP A 333 -11.87 9.62 10.21
C ASP A 333 -11.00 9.20 11.40
N TYR A 334 -9.80 8.69 11.13
CA TYR A 334 -8.76 8.47 12.16
C TYR A 334 -8.20 9.79 12.73
N THR A 335 -8.87 10.91 12.46
CA THR A 335 -8.60 12.24 13.01
C THR A 335 -8.52 12.22 14.55
N GLU A 336 -9.23 11.31 15.23
CA GLU A 336 -9.15 11.09 16.68
C GLU A 336 -7.92 10.29 17.14
N MET A 337 -7.30 9.49 16.25
CA MET A 337 -6.06 8.75 16.51
C MET A 337 -4.82 9.44 15.91
N GLY A 338 -4.98 10.63 15.33
CA GLY A 338 -3.90 11.43 14.74
C GLY A 338 -3.36 10.91 13.41
N LEU A 339 -3.80 9.74 12.92
CA LEU A 339 -3.28 9.11 11.69
C LEU A 339 -4.20 9.39 10.51
N ILE A 340 -3.92 10.39 9.68
CA ILE A 340 -4.72 10.62 8.47
C ILE A 340 -4.17 9.74 7.34
N ILE A 341 -4.92 8.71 7.00
CA ILE A 341 -4.72 7.86 5.82
C ILE A 341 -5.53 8.47 4.66
N ALA A 342 -5.06 8.30 3.42
CA ALA A 342 -5.66 8.82 2.19
C ALA A 342 -7.20 8.87 2.19
N LYS A 343 -7.79 9.99 1.72
CA LYS A 343 -9.25 10.21 1.70
C LYS A 343 -10.01 9.19 0.86
N ARG A 344 -9.32 8.62 -0.14
CA ARG A 344 -9.82 7.55 -1.00
C ARG A 344 -8.70 6.59 -1.30
N LEU A 345 -8.99 5.30 -1.16
CA LEU A 345 -8.05 4.27 -1.55
C LEU A 345 -8.43 3.72 -2.93
N ILE A 346 -7.52 3.85 -3.90
CA ILE A 346 -7.74 3.43 -5.28
C ILE A 346 -7.03 2.07 -5.49
N PRO A 347 -7.78 0.95 -5.59
CA PRO A 347 -7.18 -0.33 -5.92
C PRO A 347 -6.55 -0.33 -7.33
N VAL A 348 -5.34 -0.87 -7.43
CA VAL A 348 -4.60 -0.97 -8.69
C VAL A 348 -4.67 -2.40 -9.24
N TYR A 349 -5.41 -2.55 -10.33
CA TYR A 349 -5.59 -3.83 -11.03
C TYR A 349 -4.58 -3.94 -12.19
N THR A 350 -3.45 -4.61 -11.96
CA THR A 350 -2.52 -4.91 -13.05
C THR A 350 -2.91 -6.21 -13.77
N ILE A 351 -2.63 -6.29 -15.07
CA ILE A 351 -2.85 -7.51 -15.87
C ILE A 351 -2.12 -8.70 -15.23
N GLY A 352 -0.89 -8.47 -14.73
CA GLY A 352 -0.11 -9.49 -14.02
C GLY A 352 -0.79 -10.00 -12.75
N LEU A 353 -1.42 -9.12 -11.97
CA LEU A 353 -2.16 -9.50 -10.77
C LEU A 353 -3.39 -10.36 -11.11
N VAL A 354 -4.16 -9.96 -12.12
CA VAL A 354 -5.34 -10.71 -12.55
C VAL A 354 -4.95 -12.10 -13.05
N LEU A 355 -3.92 -12.20 -13.89
CA LEU A 355 -3.44 -13.47 -14.44
C LEU A 355 -2.88 -14.40 -13.35
N SER A 356 -2.01 -13.88 -12.47
CA SER A 356 -1.42 -14.68 -11.39
C SER A 356 -2.47 -15.21 -10.41
N THR A 357 -3.42 -14.36 -10.01
CA THR A 357 -4.54 -14.77 -9.15
C THR A 357 -5.43 -15.80 -9.85
N THR A 358 -5.71 -15.60 -11.14
CA THR A 358 -6.49 -16.55 -11.96
C THR A 358 -5.84 -17.93 -12.00
N ILE A 359 -4.54 -17.97 -12.28
CA ILE A 359 -3.76 -19.22 -12.34
C ILE A 359 -3.73 -19.90 -10.97
N LEU A 360 -3.41 -19.16 -9.91
CA LEU A 360 -3.28 -19.69 -8.55
C LEU A 360 -4.59 -20.31 -8.07
N VAL A 361 -5.70 -19.57 -8.15
CA VAL A 361 -7.00 -20.10 -7.71
C VAL A 361 -7.43 -21.27 -8.61
N SER A 362 -7.21 -21.20 -9.92
CA SER A 362 -7.53 -22.33 -10.83
C SER A 362 -6.76 -23.60 -10.47
N LEU A 363 -5.48 -23.48 -10.11
CA LEU A 363 -4.68 -24.60 -9.61
C LEU A 363 -5.24 -25.17 -8.30
N VAL A 364 -5.60 -24.30 -7.35
CA VAL A 364 -6.23 -24.72 -6.09
C VAL A 364 -7.54 -25.46 -6.36
N VAL A 365 -8.41 -24.94 -7.22
CA VAL A 365 -9.68 -25.59 -7.59
C VAL A 365 -9.45 -26.96 -8.23
N LEU A 366 -8.46 -27.09 -9.12
CA LEU A 366 -8.09 -28.37 -9.73
C LEU A 366 -7.63 -29.38 -8.69
N ILE A 367 -6.75 -28.97 -7.76
CA ILE A 367 -6.26 -29.83 -6.67
C ILE A 367 -7.43 -30.28 -5.78
N VAL A 368 -8.25 -29.33 -5.32
CA VAL A 368 -9.41 -29.58 -4.45
C VAL A 368 -10.43 -30.49 -5.13
N SER A 369 -10.64 -30.35 -6.43
CA SER A 369 -11.53 -31.21 -7.21
C SER A 369 -10.98 -32.62 -7.42
N TYR A 370 -9.66 -32.76 -7.50
CA TYR A 370 -8.99 -34.05 -7.67
C TYR A 370 -9.02 -34.92 -6.40
N ILE A 371 -8.87 -34.33 -5.21
CA ILE A 371 -8.82 -35.05 -3.92
C ILE A 371 -10.01 -36.03 -3.74
N PRO A 372 -11.28 -35.60 -3.84
CA PRO A 372 -12.41 -36.52 -3.71
C PRO A 372 -12.58 -37.42 -4.93
N ALA A 373 -12.26 -36.94 -6.14
CA ALA A 373 -12.34 -37.74 -7.36
C ALA A 373 -11.44 -38.98 -7.31
N ARG A 374 -10.27 -38.90 -6.65
CA ARG A 374 -9.38 -40.05 -6.45
C ARG A 374 -10.06 -41.23 -5.74
N ARG A 375 -11.08 -40.98 -4.89
CA ARG A 375 -11.84 -42.07 -4.23
C ARG A 375 -12.54 -43.00 -5.22
N ILE A 376 -12.84 -42.53 -6.44
CA ILE A 376 -13.42 -43.35 -7.53
C ILE A 376 -12.51 -44.54 -7.88
N THR A 377 -11.20 -44.39 -7.74
CA THR A 377 -10.26 -45.48 -8.03
C THR A 377 -10.40 -46.69 -7.12
N ARG A 378 -11.06 -46.54 -5.96
CA ARG A 378 -11.31 -47.61 -4.98
C ARG A 378 -12.72 -48.18 -5.07
N MET A 379 -13.60 -47.61 -5.91
CA MET A 379 -14.98 -48.07 -6.05
C MET A 379 -15.05 -49.38 -6.84
N GLN A 380 -15.79 -50.36 -6.32
CA GLN A 380 -16.14 -51.55 -7.09
C GLN A 380 -17.31 -51.22 -8.04
N PRO A 381 -17.21 -51.52 -9.36
CA PRO A 381 -18.28 -51.24 -10.32
C PRO A 381 -19.62 -51.90 -9.95
N THR A 382 -19.55 -53.09 -9.36
CA THR A 382 -20.71 -53.87 -8.89
C THR A 382 -21.45 -53.18 -7.74
N ASP A 383 -20.72 -52.61 -6.79
CA ASP A 383 -21.31 -51.87 -5.66
C ASP A 383 -21.89 -50.53 -6.10
N ALA A 384 -21.20 -49.86 -7.03
CA ALA A 384 -21.66 -48.61 -7.64
C ALA A 384 -22.99 -48.79 -8.40
N LEU A 385 -23.16 -49.89 -9.14
CA LEU A 385 -24.40 -50.23 -9.84
C LEU A 385 -25.56 -50.56 -8.87
N ARG A 386 -25.26 -51.21 -7.75
CA ARG A 386 -26.24 -51.52 -6.69
C ARG A 386 -26.64 -50.30 -5.85
N GLY A 387 -25.94 -49.17 -6.00
CA GLY A 387 -26.19 -47.95 -5.23
C GLY A 387 -25.88 -48.09 -3.74
N LYS A 388 -25.06 -49.08 -3.34
CA LYS A 388 -24.58 -49.16 -1.96
C LYS A 388 -23.66 -47.96 -1.72
N ALA A 389 -24.02 -47.16 -0.74
CA ALA A 389 -23.28 -45.97 -0.35
C ALA A 389 -21.82 -46.35 -0.06
N ILE A 390 -20.91 -45.66 -0.74
CA ILE A 390 -19.49 -45.71 -0.43
C ILE A 390 -19.35 -44.93 0.88
N ALA A 391 -19.15 -45.63 1.99
CA ALA A 391 -18.73 -45.03 3.25
C ALA A 391 -17.30 -44.51 3.11
#